data_AF-A0AA86MIE1-F1
#
_entry.id   AF-A0AA86MIE1-F1
#
_cell.length_a   1.000
_cell.length_b   1.000
_cell.length_c   1.000
_cell.angle_alpha   90.00
_cell.angle_beta   90.00
_cell.angle_gamma   90.00
#
_symmetry.space_group_name_H-M   'P 1'
#
loop_
_entity.id
_entity.type
_entity.pdbx_description
1 polymer ?
#
loop_
_entity_poly.entity_id
_entity_poly.type
_entity_poly.pdbx_seq_one_letter_code
_entity_poly.pdbx_strand_id
1 'polypeptide(L)' 'MCADWNNNNNVELWREDWARVNNKLFKEKGLKIRVDHRSYERQDVNRVPTIHEGYGQGLELRMEKNVTELR' A
#
# COMPACT_ATOMS: atom_id res chain seq x y z
N MET A 1 18.24 23.61 19.58
CA MET A 1 18.26 22.89 18.28
C MET A 1 16.86 22.36 18.05
N CYS A 2 15.99 23.15 17.43
CA CYS A 2 14.67 22.66 17.04
C CYS A 2 14.89 21.75 15.84
N ALA A 3 14.47 20.49 15.94
CA ALA A 3 14.56 19.58 14.81
C ALA A 3 13.74 20.16 13.64
N ASP A 4 14.26 20.08 12.42
CA ASP A 4 13.67 20.63 11.20
C ASP A 4 12.47 19.79 10.73
N TRP A 5 11.47 19.61 11.60
CA TRP A 5 10.34 18.70 11.35
C TRP A 5 9.53 19.09 10.11
N ASN A 6 9.54 20.38 9.75
CA ASN A 6 8.76 20.94 8.65
C ASN A 6 9.56 21.08 7.34
N ASN A 7 10.78 20.54 7.28
CA ASN A 7 11.55 20.50 6.04
C ASN A 7 11.08 19.31 5.19
N ASN A 8 10.48 19.60 4.05
CA ASN A 8 9.97 18.58 3.12
C ASN A 8 11.04 17.58 2.67
N ASN A 9 12.32 17.97 2.65
CA ASN A 9 13.42 17.07 2.31
C ASN A 9 13.62 15.96 3.36
N ASN A 10 13.23 16.20 4.62
CA ASN A 10 13.36 15.21 5.68
C ASN A 10 12.32 14.08 5.56
N VAL A 11 11.20 14.32 4.90
CA VAL A 11 10.13 13.33 4.74
C VAL A 11 10.61 12.12 3.93
N GLU A 12 11.31 12.34 2.82
CA GLU A 12 11.84 11.20 2.02
C GLU A 12 12.89 10.41 2.82
N LEU A 13 13.78 11.08 3.56
CA LEU A 13 14.78 10.42 4.42
C LEU A 13 14.12 9.53 5.47
N TRP A 14 13.08 10.03 6.14
CA TRP A 14 12.37 9.24 7.15
C TRP A 14 11.62 8.06 6.54
N ARG A 15 11.01 8.24 5.36
CA ARG A 15 10.32 7.14 4.66
C ARG A 15 11.32 6.06 4.24
N GLU A 16 12.49 6.44 3.76
CA GLU A 16 13.57 5.51 3.42
C GLU A 16 14.04 4.73 4.67
N ASP A 17 14.36 5.44 5.75
CA ASP A 17 14.81 4.83 6.99
C ASP A 17 13.78 3.87 7.59
N TRP A 18 12.51 4.27 7.56
CA TRP A 18 11.41 3.42 8.02
C TRP A 18 11.32 2.14 7.16
N ALA A 19 11.38 2.24 5.83
CA ALA A 19 11.35 1.08 4.95
C ALA A 19 12.55 0.15 5.19
N ARG A 20 13.75 0.72 5.38
CA ARG A 20 14.99 0.00 5.67
C ARG A 20 14.89 -0.82 6.96
N VAL A 21 14.42 -0.21 8.06
CA VAL A 21 14.27 -0.89 9.35
C VAL A 21 13.25 -2.03 9.27
N ASN A 22 12.10 -1.79 8.64
CA ASN A 22 11.07 -2.83 8.48
C ASN A 22 11.56 -4.00 7.64
N ASN A 23 12.22 -3.74 6.51
CA ASN A 23 12.76 -4.79 5.65
C ASN A 23 13.83 -5.64 6.35
N LYS A 24 14.64 -5.04 7.23
CA LYS A 24 15.58 -5.78 8.08
C LYS A 24 14.83 -6.76 9.00
N LEU A 25 13.80 -6.26 9.70
CA LEU A 25 12.99 -7.10 10.60
C LEU A 25 12.23 -8.20 9.86
N PHE A 26 11.70 -7.91 8.66
CA PHE A 26 11.03 -8.92 7.82
C PHE A 26 12.00 -10.02 7.40
N LYS A 27 13.23 -9.67 7.05
CA LYS A 27 14.27 -10.65 6.73
C LYS A 27 14.61 -11.53 7.94
N GLU A 28 14.79 -10.93 9.12
CA GLU A 28 15.07 -11.66 10.37
C GLU A 28 13.93 -12.62 10.74
N LYS A 29 12.68 -12.25 10.47
CA LYS A 29 11.50 -13.09 10.69
C LYS A 29 11.20 -14.10 9.56
N GLY A 30 12.04 -14.16 8.53
CA GLY A 30 11.83 -15.05 7.39
C GLY A 30 10.64 -14.69 6.48
N LEU A 31 10.11 -13.47 6.61
CA LEU A 31 9.01 -13.00 5.76
C LEU A 31 9.53 -12.59 4.38
N LYS A 32 8.78 -12.92 3.33
CA LYS A 32 9.12 -12.55 1.94
C LYS A 32 8.69 -11.14 1.55
N ILE A 33 7.86 -10.48 2.37
CA ILE A 33 7.36 -9.13 2.10
C ILE A 33 8.48 -8.09 2.16
N ARG A 34 8.46 -7.12 1.24
CA ARG A 34 9.38 -5.98 1.23
C ARG A 34 8.58 -4.70 0.96
N VAL A 35 8.99 -3.62 1.60
CA VAL A 35 8.39 -2.30 1.44
C VAL A 35 9.42 -1.36 0.84
N ASP A 36 9.00 -0.60 -0.16
CA ASP A 36 9.81 0.44 -0.79
C ASP A 36 9.09 1.78 -0.59
N HIS A 37 9.85 2.82 -0.24
CA HIS A 37 9.32 4.14 0.09
C HIS A 37 8.91 4.95 -1.15
N ARG A 38 9.45 4.57 -2.31
CA ARG A 38 9.24 5.23 -3.60
C ARG A 38 7.88 4.85 -4.19
N SER A 39 7.38 5.67 -5.11
CA SER A 39 6.21 5.31 -5.91
C SER A 39 6.50 4.11 -6.82
N TYR A 40 5.46 3.40 -7.27
CA TYR A 40 5.63 2.29 -8.22
C TYR A 40 6.30 2.72 -9.52
N GLU A 41 6.00 3.92 -10.01
CA GLU A 41 6.68 4.52 -11.15
C GLU A 41 8.20 4.62 -10.94
N ARG A 42 8.64 5.11 -9.77
CA ARG A 42 10.07 5.20 -9.39
C ARG A 42 10.73 3.83 -9.12
N GLN A 43 9.95 2.75 -9.12
CA GLN A 43 10.42 1.37 -8.99
C GLN A 43 10.36 0.60 -10.33
N ASP A 44 9.94 1.26 -11.42
CA ASP A 44 9.65 0.63 -12.72
C ASP A 44 8.59 -0.49 -12.61
N VAL A 45 7.69 -0.39 -11.64
CA VAL A 45 6.59 -1.33 -11.43
C VAL A 45 5.35 -0.80 -12.14
N ASN A 46 4.98 -1.44 -13.25
CA ASN A 46 3.72 -1.16 -13.92
C ASN A 46 2.56 -1.82 -13.15
N ARG A 47 1.91 -1.04 -12.29
CA ARG A 47 0.70 -1.45 -11.57
C ARG A 47 -0.45 -0.53 -11.95
N VAL A 48 -1.49 -1.10 -12.57
CA VAL A 48 -2.73 -0.37 -12.84
C VAL A 48 -3.39 -0.03 -11.51
N PRO A 49 -3.75 1.25 -11.26
CA PRO A 49 -4.45 1.63 -10.05
C PRO A 49 -5.79 0.90 -9.94
N THR A 50 -6.13 0.45 -8.74
CA THR A 50 -7.43 -0.17 -8.47
C THR A 50 -8.46 0.93 -8.24
N ILE A 51 -9.63 0.82 -8.87
CA ILE A 51 -10.76 1.71 -8.57
C ILE A 51 -11.34 1.26 -7.24
N HIS A 52 -11.52 2.19 -6.30
CA HIS A 52 -12.21 1.88 -5.05
C HIS A 52 -13.72 1.94 -5.30
N GLU A 53 -14.34 0.76 -5.39
CA GLU A 53 -15.74 0.57 -5.78
C GLU A 53 -16.77 0.85 -4.67
N GLY A 54 -16.28 1.30 -3.50
CA GLY A 54 -17.12 1.59 -2.34
C GLY A 54 -17.82 0.35 -1.77
N TYR A 55 -18.55 0.54 -0.67
CA TYR A 55 -19.32 -0.54 -0.05
C TYR A 55 -20.52 -0.99 -0.91
N GLY A 56 -21.01 -0.11 -1.80
CA GLY A 56 -22.21 -0.33 -2.61
C GLY A 56 -22.06 -1.45 -3.65
N GLN A 57 -20.91 -1.56 -4.32
CA GLN A 57 -20.72 -2.60 -5.33
C GLN A 57 -20.75 -4.03 -4.77
N GLY A 58 -20.22 -4.23 -3.56
CA GLY A 58 -20.30 -5.53 -2.89
C GLY A 58 -21.74 -5.93 -2.55
N LEU A 59 -22.62 -4.94 -2.31
CA LEU A 59 -24.03 -5.17 -2.08
C LEU A 59 -24.77 -5.52 -3.38
N GLU A 60 -24.48 -4.80 -4.46
CA GLU A 60 -25.07 -5.05 -5.79
C GLU A 60 -24.71 -6.45 -6.32
N LEU A 61 -23.43 -6.83 -6.28
CA LEU A 61 -22.97 -8.18 -6.62
C LEU A 61 -23.61 -9.28 -5.74
N ARG A 62 -23.88 -8.97 -4.47
CA ARG A 62 -24.57 -9.91 -3.56
C ARG A 62 -26.04 -10.05 -3.94
N MET A 63 -26.72 -8.98 -4.36
CA MET A 63 -28.09 -9.04 -4.85
C MET A 63 -28.19 -9.85 -6.15
N GLU A 64 -27.29 -9.61 -7.10
CA GLU A 64 -27.25 -10.33 -8.39
C GLU A 64 -27.01 -11.83 -8.22
N LYS A 65 -26.10 -12.22 -7.31
CA LYS A 65 -25.85 -13.64 -7.00
C LYS A 65 -27.07 -14.32 -6.37
N ASN A 66 -27.74 -13.66 -5.43
CA ASN A 66 -28.96 -14.20 -4.81
C ASN A 66 -30.09 -14.37 -5.84
N VAL A 67 -30.22 -13.46 -6.82
CA VAL A 67 -31.24 -13.58 -7.89
C VAL A 67 -30.91 -14.72 -8.85
N THR A 68 -29.62 -14.98 -9.10
CA THR A 68 -29.19 -16.02 -10.03
C THR A 68 -29.28 -17.43 -9.42
N GLU A 69 -29.02 -17.59 -8.12
CA GLU A 69 -29.17 -18.86 -7.39
C GLU A 69 -30.63 -19.27 -7.13
N LEU A 70 -31.58 -18.35 -7.34
CA LEU A 70 -33.03 -18.59 -7.22
C LEU A 70 -33.70 -19.00 -8.55
N ARG A 71 -32.93 -19.12 -9.65
CA ARG A 71 -33.36 -19.67 -10.94
C ARG A 71 -32.93 -21.13 -11.09
#